data_AF-W6MXY8-F1
#
_entry.id   AF-W6MXY8-F1
#
_cell.length_a   1.000
_cell.length_b   1.000
_cell.length_c   1.000
_cell.angle_alpha   90.00
_cell.angle_beta   90.00
_cell.angle_gamma   90.00
#
_symmetry.space_group_name_H-M   'P 1'
#
loop_
_entity.id
_entity.type
_entity.pdbx_description
1 polymer ?
#
loop_
_entity_poly.entity_id
_entity_poly.type
_entity_poly.pdbx_seq_one_letter_code
_entity_poly.pdbx_strand_id
1 'polypeptide(L)'
;MSLNWVMLKEGNPPFVLLPEETLKFQSPERNGIELKAKYEKGAANITATGRIFLTTKRIVFVSSHGDFNSFTILFPQIKAHTLEQPWFGPNRWRGSFVNESLENGLRQEVYDFTLVFNEGGAFEFVKMFDKVFTDVGEQLPAYSER
;
A
#
# COMPACT_ATOMS: atom_id res chain seq x y z
N MET A 1 4.89 -16.00 1.18
CA MET A 1 4.05 -15.63 2.35
C MET A 1 3.28 -14.36 2.02
N SER A 2 2.06 -14.17 2.53
CA SER A 2 1.30 -12.93 2.35
C SER A 2 1.45 -12.06 3.59
N LEU A 3 1.73 -10.77 3.40
CA LEU A 3 1.75 -9.77 4.47
C LEU A 3 0.40 -9.04 4.46
N ASN A 4 -0.22 -8.81 5.62
CA ASN A 4 -1.55 -8.17 5.71
C ASN A 4 -2.60 -8.87 4.82
N TRP A 5 -2.85 -10.17 5.05
CA TRP A 5 -3.78 -11.09 4.35
C TRP A 5 -4.49 -10.54 3.10
N VAL A 6 -4.06 -11.02 1.93
CA VAL A 6 -4.78 -10.85 0.66
C VAL A 6 -5.11 -12.21 0.09
N MET A 7 -6.39 -12.47 -0.18
CA MET A 7 -6.81 -13.70 -0.87
C MET A 7 -6.57 -13.52 -2.36
N LEU A 8 -5.61 -14.27 -2.91
CA LEU A 8 -5.30 -14.27 -4.33
C LEU A 8 -6.30 -15.14 -5.10
N LYS A 9 -6.58 -14.75 -6.35
CA LYS A 9 -7.40 -15.53 -7.29
C LYS A 9 -6.86 -15.37 -8.71
N GLU A 10 -7.27 -16.24 -9.61
CA GLU A 10 -7.03 -16.03 -11.04
C GLU A 10 -7.87 -14.85 -11.57
N GLY A 11 -7.33 -14.14 -12.58
CA GLY A 11 -7.99 -13.02 -13.26
C GLY A 11 -7.42 -11.64 -12.91
N ASN A 12 -8.15 -10.59 -13.30
CA ASN A 12 -7.78 -9.19 -13.06
C ASN A 12 -8.91 -8.44 -12.32
N PRO A 13 -8.69 -7.91 -11.10
CA PRO A 13 -7.47 -8.00 -10.31
C PRO A 13 -7.20 -9.44 -9.80
N PRO A 14 -5.93 -9.81 -9.54
CA PRO A 14 -5.52 -11.15 -9.10
C PRO A 14 -5.78 -11.38 -7.59
N PHE A 15 -6.78 -10.71 -7.02
CA PHE A 15 -7.17 -10.82 -5.62
C PHE A 15 -8.67 -10.60 -5.45
N VAL A 16 -9.19 -11.06 -4.31
CA VAL A 16 -10.59 -10.91 -3.95
C VAL A 16 -10.84 -9.51 -3.39
N LEU A 17 -11.82 -8.83 -3.99
CA LEU A 17 -12.34 -7.55 -3.49
C LEU A 17 -13.29 -7.82 -2.30
N LEU A 18 -13.20 -6.97 -1.29
CA LEU A 18 -14.13 -6.93 -0.15
C LEU A 18 -15.51 -6.46 -0.61
N PRO A 19 -16.58 -6.68 0.18
CA PRO A 19 -17.90 -6.13 -0.13
C PRO A 19 -17.81 -4.61 -0.38
N GLU A 20 -18.44 -4.14 -1.46
CA GLU A 20 -18.45 -2.73 -1.90
C GLU A 20 -17.05 -2.14 -2.21
N GLU A 21 -16.02 -2.98 -2.33
CA GLU A 21 -14.70 -2.56 -2.77
C GLU A 21 -14.65 -2.53 -4.30
N THR A 22 -14.19 -1.41 -4.88
CA THR A 22 -13.99 -1.29 -6.34
C THR A 22 -12.55 -0.94 -6.67
N LEU A 23 -12.02 -1.51 -7.74
CA LEU A 23 -10.68 -1.18 -8.25
C LEU A 23 -10.72 0.22 -8.91
N LYS A 24 -9.75 1.07 -8.57
CA LYS A 24 -9.65 2.46 -9.06
C LYS A 24 -8.41 2.72 -9.89
N PHE A 25 -7.31 2.04 -9.56
CA PHE A 25 -6.08 2.16 -10.33
C PHE A 25 -5.29 0.84 -10.29
N GLN A 26 -4.57 0.58 -11.38
CA GLN A 26 -3.65 -0.53 -11.53
C GLN A 26 -2.38 -0.03 -12.23
N SER A 27 -1.22 -0.29 -11.63
CA SER A 27 0.06 0.05 -12.22
C SER A 27 0.49 -0.95 -13.32
N PRO A 28 1.54 -0.62 -14.09
CA PRO A 28 2.32 -1.61 -14.84
C PRO A 28 2.91 -2.72 -13.95
N GLU A 29 3.64 -3.69 -14.53
CA GLU A 29 4.03 -4.93 -13.84
C GLU A 29 5.26 -4.84 -12.94
N ARG A 30 6.19 -3.92 -13.23
CA ARG A 30 7.52 -3.94 -12.59
C ARG A 30 7.70 -2.77 -11.62
N ASN A 31 6.86 -2.65 -10.61
CA ASN A 31 7.00 -1.66 -9.55
C ASN A 31 7.65 -2.27 -8.31
N GLY A 32 8.38 -1.46 -7.55
CA GLY A 32 9.02 -1.89 -6.31
C GLY A 32 8.16 -1.56 -5.10
N ILE A 33 8.35 -2.32 -4.03
CA ILE A 33 7.90 -1.99 -2.68
C ILE A 33 9.01 -2.29 -1.69
N GLU A 34 9.15 -1.42 -0.71
CA GLU A 34 10.04 -1.57 0.42
C GLU A 34 9.25 -1.26 1.70
N LEU A 35 9.38 -2.12 2.71
CA LEU A 35 8.80 -1.96 4.03
C LEU A 35 9.93 -2.01 5.07
N LYS A 36 9.86 -1.11 6.05
CA LYS A 36 10.84 -1.02 7.13
C LYS A 36 10.15 -0.79 8.47
N ALA A 37 10.42 -1.68 9.42
CA ALA A 37 9.97 -1.53 10.81
C ALA A 37 10.63 -0.31 11.45
N LYS A 38 9.85 0.53 12.14
CA LYS A 38 10.33 1.79 12.70
C LYS A 38 11.01 1.63 14.05
N TYR A 39 10.59 0.66 14.86
CA TYR A 39 11.06 0.51 16.24
C TYR A 39 11.99 -0.69 16.44
N GLU A 40 11.93 -1.69 15.56
CA GLU A 40 12.86 -2.82 15.60
C GLU A 40 14.27 -2.42 15.13
N LYS A 41 15.20 -2.35 16.10
CA LYS A 41 16.63 -2.11 15.81
C LYS A 41 17.21 -3.26 14.99
N GLY A 42 17.78 -2.93 13.84
CA GLY A 42 18.42 -3.91 12.96
C GLY A 42 17.45 -4.72 12.10
N ALA A 43 16.16 -4.34 12.04
CA ALA A 43 15.22 -4.96 11.12
C ALA A 43 15.71 -4.82 9.67
N ALA A 44 15.74 -5.94 8.96
CA ALA A 44 16.00 -5.96 7.53
C ALA A 44 14.84 -5.30 6.78
N ASN A 45 15.15 -4.64 5.66
CA ASN A 45 14.13 -4.11 4.78
C ASN A 45 13.46 -5.28 4.08
N ILE A 46 12.12 -5.30 4.09
CA ILE A 46 11.33 -6.28 3.37
C ILE A 46 11.03 -5.68 2.00
N THR A 47 11.41 -6.35 0.93
CA THR A 47 11.33 -5.82 -0.43
C THR A 47 10.63 -6.78 -1.39
N ALA A 48 9.93 -6.24 -2.36
CA ALA A 48 9.38 -7.01 -3.45
C ALA A 48 9.27 -6.17 -4.73
N THR A 49 9.16 -6.87 -5.86
CA THR A 49 8.82 -6.31 -7.17
C THR A 49 7.51 -6.91 -7.65
N GLY A 50 6.66 -6.10 -8.27
CA GLY A 50 5.33 -6.52 -8.70
C GLY A 50 4.42 -5.34 -9.06
N ARG A 51 3.12 -5.57 -8.91
CA ARG A 51 2.08 -4.66 -9.38
C ARG A 51 1.35 -4.03 -8.19
N ILE A 52 1.10 -2.72 -8.30
CA ILE A 52 0.36 -1.91 -7.34
C ILE A 52 -1.07 -1.78 -7.83
N PHE A 53 -2.01 -1.96 -6.92
CA PHE A 53 -3.43 -1.76 -7.13
C PHE A 53 -3.96 -0.81 -6.05
N LEU A 54 -4.85 0.08 -6.45
CA LEU A 54 -5.57 0.96 -5.56
C LEU A 54 -7.06 0.67 -5.68
N THR A 55 -7.70 0.45 -4.55
CA THR A 55 -9.16 0.25 -4.47
C THR A 55 -9.81 1.41 -3.71
N THR A 56 -11.12 1.33 -3.48
CA THR A 56 -11.81 2.28 -2.60
C THR A 56 -11.50 2.13 -1.12
N LYS A 57 -10.79 1.07 -0.70
CA LYS A 57 -10.58 0.76 0.72
C LYS A 57 -9.11 0.62 1.10
N ARG A 58 -8.25 0.26 0.16
CA ARG A 58 -6.87 -0.15 0.44
C ARG A 58 -5.97 -0.07 -0.78
N ILE A 59 -4.68 -0.13 -0.49
CA ILE A 59 -3.62 -0.38 -1.46
C ILE A 59 -3.30 -1.87 -1.39
N VAL A 60 -3.21 -2.53 -2.53
CA VAL A 60 -2.80 -3.93 -2.65
C VAL A 60 -1.56 -3.99 -3.52
N PHE A 61 -0.52 -4.65 -3.04
CA PHE A 61 0.66 -5.01 -3.81
C PHE A 61 0.64 -6.51 -4.06
N VAL A 62 0.83 -6.93 -5.31
CA VAL A 62 0.98 -8.34 -5.68
C VAL A 62 2.35 -8.52 -6.29
N SER A 63 3.17 -9.31 -5.63
CA SER A 63 4.56 -9.52 -6.00
C SER A 63 4.67 -10.53 -7.14
N SER A 64 5.53 -10.24 -8.10
CA SER A 64 6.06 -11.24 -9.02
C SER A 64 7.30 -11.92 -8.42
N HIS A 65 8.12 -11.18 -7.68
CA HIS A 65 9.35 -11.66 -7.02
C HIS A 65 9.61 -10.87 -5.73
N GLY A 66 10.20 -11.49 -4.71
CA GLY A 66 10.62 -10.82 -3.47
C GLY A 66 10.30 -11.59 -2.19
N ASP A 67 10.34 -10.89 -1.06
CA ASP A 67 10.23 -11.47 0.27
C ASP A 67 8.80 -11.94 0.62
N PHE A 68 7.79 -11.47 -0.12
CA PHE A 68 6.39 -11.81 0.08
C PHE A 68 5.62 -11.86 -1.25
N ASN A 69 4.48 -12.54 -1.25
CA ASN A 69 3.64 -12.76 -2.44
C ASN A 69 2.62 -11.63 -2.65
N SER A 70 2.11 -11.07 -1.55
CA SER A 70 1.14 -9.99 -1.57
C SER A 70 1.23 -9.17 -0.29
N PHE A 71 0.88 -7.90 -0.38
CA PHE A 71 0.81 -6.98 0.75
C PHE A 71 -0.41 -6.05 0.62
N THR A 72 -0.98 -5.61 1.73
CA THR A 72 -2.03 -4.59 1.70
C THR A 72 -1.92 -3.58 2.83
N ILE A 73 -2.37 -2.35 2.58
CA ILE A 73 -2.55 -1.30 3.58
C ILE A 73 -3.97 -0.76 3.44
N LEU A 74 -4.77 -0.85 4.51
CA LEU A 74 -6.07 -0.20 4.58
C LEU A 74 -5.88 1.31 4.80
N PHE A 75 -6.72 2.15 4.21
CA PHE A 75 -6.58 3.61 4.35
C PHE A 75 -6.54 4.12 5.81
N PRO A 76 -7.36 3.59 6.75
CA PRO A 76 -7.28 3.99 8.16
C PRO A 76 -5.93 3.72 8.83
N GLN A 77 -5.12 2.82 8.28
CA GLN A 77 -3.79 2.50 8.81
C GLN A 77 -2.74 3.53 8.42
N ILE A 78 -2.94 4.27 7.32
CA ILE A 78 -1.97 5.24 6.79
C ILE A 78 -1.92 6.46 7.70
N LYS A 79 -0.71 6.85 8.14
CA LYS A 79 -0.48 8.00 9.03
C LYS A 79 0.09 9.21 8.32
N ALA A 80 0.95 8.98 7.35
CA ALA A 80 1.54 10.03 6.53
C ALA A 80 1.90 9.44 5.16
N HIS A 81 1.85 10.27 4.12
CA HIS A 81 2.29 9.91 2.79
C HIS A 81 2.80 11.13 2.03
N THR A 82 3.69 10.92 1.07
CA THR A 82 4.24 11.96 0.19
C THR A 82 4.71 11.37 -1.13
N LEU A 83 4.58 12.14 -2.21
CA LEU A 83 5.18 11.82 -3.50
C LEU A 83 6.57 12.47 -3.57
N GLU A 84 7.59 11.64 -3.78
CA GLU A 84 8.94 12.09 -4.08
C GLU A 84 9.24 11.94 -5.57
N GLN A 85 9.72 13.04 -6.15
CA GLN A 85 10.01 13.16 -7.58
C GLN A 85 11.48 13.52 -7.75
N PRO A 86 12.38 12.54 -7.75
CA PRO A 86 13.79 12.81 -7.93
C PRO A 86 14.06 13.29 -9.36
N TRP A 87 15.08 14.14 -9.52
CA TRP A 87 15.56 14.55 -10.85
C TRP A 87 16.04 13.37 -11.70
N PHE A 88 16.56 12.33 -11.05
CA PHE A 88 17.02 11.10 -11.67
C PHE A 88 16.43 9.89 -10.94
N GLY A 89 15.93 8.93 -11.72
CA GLY A 89 15.35 7.69 -11.20
C GLY A 89 13.81 7.72 -11.09
N PRO A 90 13.21 6.65 -10.57
CA PRO A 90 11.77 6.49 -10.53
C PRO A 90 11.13 7.37 -9.46
N ASN A 91 9.89 7.79 -9.72
CA ASN A 91 9.03 8.42 -8.72
C ASN A 91 8.75 7.43 -7.59
N ARG A 92 8.69 7.96 -6.36
CA ARG A 92 8.44 7.16 -5.16
C ARG A 92 7.27 7.73 -4.40
N TRP A 93 6.35 6.87 -3.98
CA TRP A 93 5.33 7.26 -3.02
C TRP A 93 5.64 6.63 -1.68
N ARG A 94 5.99 7.47 -0.72
CA ARG A 94 6.48 7.04 0.60
C ARG A 94 5.48 7.40 1.66
N GLY A 95 5.48 6.65 2.74
CA GLY A 95 4.64 6.97 3.89
C GLY A 95 4.90 6.06 5.07
N SER A 96 4.01 6.16 6.04
CA SER A 96 3.99 5.26 7.19
C SER A 96 2.59 4.75 7.45
N PHE A 97 2.51 3.52 7.97
CA PHE A 97 1.26 2.94 8.44
C PHE A 97 1.45 2.23 9.79
N VAL A 98 0.36 2.07 10.53
CA VAL A 98 0.34 1.27 11.76
C VAL A 98 -0.18 -0.12 11.42
N ASN A 99 0.63 -1.15 11.71
CA ASN A 99 0.12 -2.51 11.75
C ASN A 99 -0.42 -2.81 13.15
N GLU A 100 -1.73 -3.09 13.23
CA GLU A 100 -2.41 -3.37 14.49
C GLU A 100 -2.63 -4.86 14.74
N SER A 101 -2.42 -5.71 13.72
CA SER A 101 -2.66 -7.15 13.82
C SER A 101 -1.37 -7.93 14.06
N LEU A 102 -1.49 -9.00 14.84
CA LEU A 102 -0.42 -9.95 15.17
C LEU A 102 -0.37 -11.14 14.19
N GLU A 103 -1.40 -11.32 13.35
CA GLU A 103 -1.60 -12.57 12.60
C GLU A 103 -1.20 -12.49 11.12
N ASN A 104 -0.62 -11.37 10.69
CA ASN A 104 -0.50 -11.02 9.29
C ASN A 104 0.94 -10.95 8.76
N GLY A 105 1.87 -11.64 9.45
CA GLY A 105 3.28 -11.77 9.04
C GLY A 105 4.13 -10.53 9.30
N LEU A 106 3.52 -9.41 9.72
CA LEU A 106 4.20 -8.22 10.25
C LEU A 106 3.96 -8.13 11.75
N ARG A 107 4.90 -7.51 12.48
CA ARG A 107 4.73 -7.24 13.91
C ARG A 107 3.78 -6.08 14.13
N GLN A 108 3.22 -5.98 15.33
CA GLN A 108 2.39 -4.85 15.71
C GLN A 108 3.26 -3.62 15.99
N GLU A 109 3.51 -2.80 14.97
CA GLU A 109 4.28 -1.57 15.08
C GLU A 109 4.02 -0.61 13.91
N VAL A 110 4.76 0.50 13.88
CA VAL A 110 4.76 1.43 12.75
C VAL A 110 5.76 0.96 11.71
N TYR A 111 5.34 0.95 10.45
CA TYR A 111 6.19 0.65 9.31
C TYR A 111 6.26 1.85 8.39
N ASP A 112 7.46 2.17 7.93
CA ASP A 112 7.66 3.03 6.78
C ASP A 112 7.54 2.17 5.51
N PHE A 113 6.83 2.68 4.50
CA PHE A 113 6.70 2.03 3.21
C PHE A 113 7.17 2.95 2.09
N THR A 114 7.69 2.36 1.03
CA THR A 114 8.03 3.06 -0.22
C THR A 114 7.52 2.25 -1.40
N LEU A 115 6.60 2.80 -2.17
CA LEU A 115 6.23 2.31 -3.50
C LEU A 115 7.13 2.98 -4.54
N VAL A 116 7.72 2.19 -5.42
CA VAL A 116 8.64 2.66 -6.47
C VAL A 116 8.03 2.41 -7.84
N PHE A 117 7.76 3.49 -8.57
CA PHE A 117 7.08 3.43 -9.87
C PHE A 117 8.08 3.38 -11.02
N ASN A 118 8.66 2.20 -11.30
CA ASN A 118 9.72 2.07 -12.32
C ASN A 118 9.23 2.26 -13.76
N GLU A 119 7.93 2.04 -14.00
CA GLU A 119 7.32 2.07 -15.34
C GLU A 119 6.32 3.22 -15.49
N GLY A 120 6.37 4.21 -14.59
CA GLY A 120 5.42 5.33 -14.56
C GLY A 120 4.14 5.01 -13.78
N GLY A 121 3.10 5.83 -13.97
CA GLY A 121 1.81 5.71 -13.26
C GLY A 121 1.76 6.36 -11.88
N ALA A 122 2.87 6.89 -11.35
CA ALA A 122 2.92 7.51 -10.02
C ALA A 122 1.93 8.68 -9.84
N PHE A 123 1.84 9.57 -10.82
CA PHE A 123 0.93 10.73 -10.74
C PHE A 123 -0.54 10.32 -10.80
N GLU A 124 -0.88 9.36 -11.65
CA GLU A 124 -2.24 8.84 -11.75
C GLU A 124 -2.62 8.12 -10.47
N PHE A 125 -1.70 7.31 -9.93
CA PHE A 125 -1.85 6.69 -8.62
C PHE A 125 -2.16 7.73 -7.54
N VAL A 126 -1.33 8.78 -7.41
CA VAL A 126 -1.52 9.82 -6.39
C VAL A 126 -2.85 10.55 -6.59
N LYS A 127 -3.18 10.95 -7.82
CA LYS A 127 -4.45 11.60 -8.13
C LYS A 127 -5.65 10.74 -7.73
N MET A 128 -5.59 9.43 -7.97
CA MET A 128 -6.65 8.51 -7.59
C MET A 128 -6.67 8.21 -6.10
N PHE A 129 -5.50 8.11 -5.48
CA PHE A 129 -5.33 7.94 -4.04
C PHE A 129 -5.95 9.13 -3.30
N ASP A 130 -5.60 10.36 -3.65
CA ASP A 130 -6.11 11.57 -2.99
C ASP A 130 -7.63 11.61 -3.05
N LYS A 131 -8.22 11.30 -4.22
CA LYS A 131 -9.67 11.23 -4.39
C LYS A 131 -10.31 10.23 -3.43
N VAL A 132 -9.86 8.97 -3.43
CA VAL A 132 -10.48 7.93 -2.60
C VAL A 132 -10.19 8.11 -1.11
N PHE A 133 -9.02 8.67 -0.77
CA PHE A 133 -8.61 8.89 0.60
C PHE A 133 -9.41 10.04 1.23
N THR A 134 -9.65 11.12 0.49
CA THR A 134 -10.56 12.20 0.90
C THR A 134 -12.00 11.69 1.07
N ASP A 135 -12.52 10.91 0.12
CA ASP A 135 -13.87 10.33 0.22
C ASP A 135 -14.05 9.49 1.51
N VAL A 136 -13.01 8.77 1.95
CA VAL A 136 -13.03 8.01 3.21
C VAL A 136 -12.94 8.93 4.43
N GLY A 137 -12.13 9.99 4.37
CA GLY A 137 -12.03 10.98 5.44
C GLY A 137 -13.36 11.70 5.71
N GLU A 138 -14.12 12.03 4.66
CA GLU A 138 -15.45 12.66 4.77
C GLU A 138 -16.52 11.71 5.34
N GLN A 139 -16.36 10.39 5.15
CA GLN A 139 -17.28 9.39 5.67
C GLN A 139 -17.09 9.09 7.17
N LEU A 140 -15.94 9.45 7.75
CA LEU A 140 -15.72 9.33 9.18
C LEU A 140 -16.45 10.48 9.89
N PRO A 141 -17.33 10.21 10.87
CA PRO A 141 -17.98 11.29 11.61
C PRO A 141 -16.90 12.17 12.24
N ALA A 142 -17.02 13.49 12.06
CA ALA A 142 -16.19 14.46 12.77
C ALA A 142 -16.26 14.09 14.26
N TYR A 143 -15.11 13.73 14.84
CA TYR A 143 -15.05 13.37 16.26
C TYR A 143 -15.69 14.51 17.05
N SER A 144 -16.87 14.26 17.60
CA SER A 144 -17.50 15.16 18.56
C SER A 144 -16.61 15.15 19.79
N GLU A 145 -15.85 16.23 19.97
CA GLU A 145 -15.11 16.53 21.19
C GLU A 145 -16.07 16.35 22.38
N ARG A 146 -15.71 15.44 23.29
CA ARG A 146 -16.31 15.31 24.62
C ARG A 146 -15.32 15.80 25.65
#